data_AF-A0A183JGK9-F1
#
_entry.id   AF-A0A183JGK9-F1
#
_cell.length_a   1.000
_cell.length_b   1.000
_cell.length_c   1.000
_cell.angle_alpha   90.00
_cell.angle_beta   90.00
_cell.angle_gamma   90.00
#
_symmetry.space_group_name_H-M   'P 1'
#
loop_
_entity.id
_entity.type
_entity.pdbx_description
1 polymer ?
#
loop_
_entity_poly.entity_id
_entity_poly.type
_entity_poly.pdbx_seq_one_letter_code
_entity_poly.pdbx_strand_id
1 'polypeptide(L)'
;MCRQYTEKLLPICQLIVTNIDFVDTGEYKCKTIHHDSESDTASAYILVSYPIRKLELHIDNETSLSVGQRTYIECQARAGKPAPQIRLNLGGLPISEARVVQKVDVEG
;
A
#
# COMPACT_ATOMS: atom_id res chain seq x y z
N MET A 1 4.92 25.40 2.68
CA MET A 1 5.52 26.64 2.13
C MET A 1 4.38 27.58 1.73
N CYS A 2 4.39 28.82 2.21
CA CYS A 2 3.41 29.83 1.81
C CYS A 2 4.07 30.78 0.81
N ARG A 3 3.42 31.02 -0.33
CA ARG A 3 3.88 32.05 -1.28
C ARG A 3 3.06 33.30 -1.04
N GLN A 4 3.75 34.41 -0.76
CA GLN A 4 3.12 35.73 -0.70
C GLN A 4 3.03 36.29 -2.13
N TYR A 5 1.82 36.65 -2.55
CA TYR A 5 1.61 37.46 -3.75
C TYR A 5 1.26 38.88 -3.31
N THR A 6 1.75 39.87 -4.06
CA THR A 6 1.60 41.31 -3.75
C THR A 6 0.14 41.75 -3.61
N GLU A 7 -0.11 42.47 -2.50
CA GLU A 7 -1.22 43.34 -2.06
C GLU A 7 -2.70 43.04 -2.35
N LYS A 8 -3.07 42.02 -3.15
CA LYS A 8 -4.48 41.72 -3.45
C LYS A 8 -4.87 40.24 -3.46
N LEU A 9 -3.94 39.34 -3.15
CA LEU A 9 -4.19 37.90 -3.13
C LEU A 9 -3.81 37.34 -1.75
N LEU A 10 -4.73 36.60 -1.14
CA LEU A 10 -4.47 35.87 0.10
C LEU A 10 -3.28 34.91 -0.10
N PRO A 11 -2.34 34.81 0.86
CA PRO A 11 -1.20 33.93 0.74
C PRO A 11 -1.67 32.47 0.61
N ILE A 12 -1.24 31.79 -0.45
CA ILE A 12 -1.54 30.37 -0.64
C ILE A 12 -0.46 29.57 0.07
N CYS A 13 -0.87 28.80 1.08
CA CYS A 13 -0.05 27.86 1.81
C CYS A 13 -0.25 26.44 1.29
N GLN A 14 0.84 25.77 0.93
CA GLN A 14 0.84 24.38 0.51
C GLN A 14 1.70 23.53 1.43
N LEU A 15 1.22 22.34 1.78
CA LEU A 15 2.02 21.30 2.41
C LEU A 15 2.73 20.51 1.31
N ILE A 16 4.04 20.32 1.45
CA ILE A 16 4.85 19.48 0.56
C ILE A 16 5.46 18.40 1.45
N VAL A 17 5.10 17.14 1.19
CA VAL A 17 5.69 15.97 1.84
C VAL A 17 6.66 15.35 0.85
N THR A 18 7.93 15.24 1.22
CA THR A 18 9.00 14.69 0.37
C THR A 18 9.46 13.35 0.93
N ASN A 19 9.95 12.45 0.07
CA ASN A 19 10.39 11.10 0.45
C ASN A 19 9.29 10.30 1.17
N ILE A 20 8.09 10.31 0.57
CA ILE A 20 6.90 9.71 1.17
C ILE A 20 7.06 8.20 1.38
N ASP A 21 6.65 7.71 2.53
CA ASP A 21 6.65 6.29 2.89
C ASP A 21 5.28 5.87 3.45
N PHE A 22 5.04 4.57 3.63
CA PHE A 22 3.77 4.02 4.09
C PHE A 22 3.31 4.62 5.43
N VAL A 23 4.26 4.96 6.30
CA VAL A 23 4.02 5.61 7.61
C VAL A 23 3.38 7.00 7.50
N ASP A 24 3.48 7.65 6.34
CA ASP A 24 2.87 8.95 6.08
C ASP A 24 1.37 8.84 5.71
N THR A 25 0.84 7.62 5.64
CA THR A 25 -0.60 7.37 5.45
C THR A 25 -1.39 7.90 6.64
N GLY A 26 -2.39 8.73 6.38
CA GLY A 26 -3.23 9.27 7.44
C GLY A 26 -4.09 10.45 7.03
N GLU A 27 -4.75 11.05 8.02
CA GLU A 27 -5.54 12.26 7.84
C GLU A 27 -4.65 13.50 7.96
N TYR A 28 -4.68 14.34 6.93
CA TYR A 28 -4.00 15.62 6.87
C TYR A 28 -5.03 16.73 7.04
N LYS A 29 -4.80 17.61 8.01
CA LYS A 29 -5.69 18.75 8.33
C LYS A 29 -4.99 20.06 8.01
N CYS A 30 -5.65 20.90 7.22
CA CYS A 30 -5.29 22.29 7.06
C CYS A 30 -6.28 23.13 7.88
N LYS A 31 -5.75 24.04 8.69
CA LYS A 31 -6.55 24.98 9.48
C LYS A 31 -6.11 26.40 9.16
N THR A 32 -7.06 27.26 8.80
CA THR A 32 -6.82 28.69 8.65
C THR A 32 -6.95 29.34 10.02
N ILE A 33 -6.02 30.25 10.35
CA ILE A 33 -6.05 31.01 11.59
C ILE A 33 -6.00 32.48 11.20
N HIS A 34 -7.09 33.19 11.45
CA HIS A 34 -7.21 34.63 11.28
C HIS A 34 -7.53 35.24 12.64
N HIS A 35 -6.97 36.42 12.92
CA HIS A 35 -7.14 37.08 14.22
C HIS A 35 -8.60 37.51 14.47
N ASP A 36 -9.33 37.86 13.41
CA ASP A 36 -10.65 38.49 13.48
C ASP A 36 -11.80 37.60 12.94
N SER A 37 -11.55 36.32 12.68
CA SER A 37 -12.59 35.40 12.17
C SER A 37 -12.49 34.01 12.78
N GLU A 38 -13.57 33.25 12.69
CA GLU A 38 -13.55 31.82 12.99
C GLU A 38 -12.55 31.09 12.07
N SER A 39 -11.94 30.04 12.61
CA SER A 39 -11.01 29.21 11.86
C SER A 39 -11.74 28.19 11.01
N ASP A 40 -11.45 28.13 9.72
CA ASP A 40 -11.90 27.05 8.86
C ASP A 40 -10.93 25.89 8.92
N THR A 41 -11.45 24.67 8.75
CA THR A 41 -10.63 23.45 8.69
C THR A 41 -11.05 22.61 7.49
N ALA A 42 -10.06 22.09 6.76
CA ALA A 42 -10.25 21.11 5.72
C ALA A 42 -9.38 19.89 6.00
N SER A 43 -9.94 18.69 5.79
CA SER A 43 -9.25 17.42 5.94
C SER A 43 -9.15 16.69 4.61
N ALA A 44 -8.05 15.97 4.40
CA ALA A 44 -7.92 14.96 3.36
C ALA A 44 -7.26 13.71 3.93
N TYR A 45 -7.69 12.53 3.51
CA TYR A 45 -7.00 11.28 3.84
C TYR A 45 -6.03 10.92 2.72
N ILE A 46 -4.75 10.79 3.04
CA ILE A 46 -3.71 10.38 2.10
C ILE A 46 -3.39 8.92 2.37
N LEU A 47 -3.53 8.09 1.34
CA LEU A 47 -3.12 6.69 1.34
C LEU A 47 -1.84 6.53 0.52
N VAL A 48 -0.75 6.17 1.20
CA VAL A 48 0.50 5.82 0.54
C VAL A 48 0.50 4.32 0.29
N SER A 49 0.84 3.91 -0.92
CA SER A 49 0.93 2.50 -1.27
C SER A 49 2.10 2.28 -2.21
N TYR A 50 2.63 1.07 -2.19
CA TYR A 50 3.63 0.64 -3.15
C TYR A 50 3.27 -0.74 -3.68
N PRO A 51 3.51 -0.99 -4.98
CA PRO A 51 3.14 -2.24 -5.61
C PRO A 51 3.98 -3.41 -5.11
N ILE A 52 3.45 -4.62 -5.31
CA ILE A 52 4.25 -5.84 -5.22
C ILE A 52 5.39 -5.74 -6.24
N ARG A 53 6.62 -5.93 -5.80
CA ARG A 53 7.80 -5.85 -6.68
C ARG A 53 8.13 -7.19 -7.30
N LYS A 54 7.85 -8.28 -6.58
CA LYS A 54 8.19 -9.63 -7.01
C LYS A 54 7.07 -10.60 -6.63
N LEU A 55 6.69 -11.44 -7.58
CA LEU A 55 5.78 -12.57 -7.37
C LEU A 55 6.47 -13.83 -7.88
N GLU A 56 6.70 -14.79 -6.98
CA GLU A 56 7.37 -16.05 -7.26
C GLU A 56 6.43 -17.20 -6.95
N LEU A 57 6.33 -18.15 -7.87
CA LEU A 57 5.58 -19.38 -7.71
C LEU A 57 6.56 -20.55 -7.77
N HIS A 58 6.60 -21.34 -6.71
CA HIS A 58 7.36 -22.58 -6.66
C HIS A 58 6.40 -23.76 -6.56
N ILE A 59 6.64 -24.79 -7.37
CA ILE A 59 5.84 -26.01 -7.40
C ILE A 59 6.79 -27.17 -7.17
N ASP A 60 6.60 -27.90 -6.09
CA ASP A 60 7.37 -29.10 -5.83
C ASP A 60 7.09 -30.14 -6.92
N ASN A 61 8.13 -30.80 -7.42
CA ASN A 61 8.05 -31.84 -8.46
C ASN A 61 7.48 -31.37 -9.81
N GLU A 62 7.48 -30.04 -10.05
CA GLU A 62 7.20 -29.28 -11.28
C GLU A 62 6.18 -29.87 -12.26
N THR A 63 6.48 -31.00 -12.91
CA THR A 63 5.73 -31.53 -14.05
C THR A 63 5.32 -33.01 -13.94
N SER A 64 5.72 -33.75 -12.91
CA SER A 64 5.40 -35.19 -12.83
C SER A 64 4.72 -35.54 -11.51
N LEU A 65 3.40 -35.50 -11.53
CA LEU A 65 2.55 -36.00 -10.46
C LEU A 65 1.88 -37.29 -10.89
N SER A 66 2.09 -38.34 -10.10
CA SER A 66 1.35 -39.59 -10.26
C SER A 66 -0.04 -39.47 -9.64
N VAL A 67 -0.99 -40.27 -10.13
CA VAL A 67 -2.34 -40.33 -9.56
C VAL A 67 -2.26 -40.69 -8.07
N GLY A 68 -2.92 -39.90 -7.22
CA GLY A 68 -2.92 -40.07 -5.77
C GLY A 68 -1.76 -39.40 -5.03
N GLN A 69 -0.75 -38.89 -5.74
CA GLN A 69 0.33 -38.13 -5.14
C GLN A 69 -0.10 -36.69 -4.82
N ARG A 70 0.42 -36.14 -3.72
CA ARG A 70 0.23 -34.73 -3.33
C ARG A 70 1.49 -33.95 -3.67
N THR A 71 1.32 -32.68 -4.01
CA THR A 71 2.41 -31.71 -4.14
C THR A 71 2.15 -30.49 -3.27
N TYR A 72 3.19 -29.72 -3.00
CA TYR A 72 3.12 -28.43 -2.36
C TYR A 72 3.41 -27.34 -3.39
N ILE A 73 2.67 -26.24 -3.27
CA ILE A 73 2.83 -25.05 -4.09
C ILE A 73 3.07 -23.90 -3.13
N GLU A 74 4.18 -23.19 -3.31
CA GLU A 74 4.50 -21.99 -2.57
C GLU A 74 4.37 -20.77 -3.47
N CYS A 75 3.60 -19.78 -3.02
CA CYS A 75 3.48 -18.49 -3.69
C CYS A 75 4.02 -17.40 -2.74
N GLN A 76 5.08 -16.73 -3.17
CA GLN A 76 5.72 -15.66 -2.42
C GLN A 76 5.53 -14.34 -3.16
N ALA A 77 4.87 -13.38 -2.51
CA ALA A 77 4.85 -11.98 -2.94
C ALA A 77 5.79 -11.17 -2.04
N ARG A 78 6.70 -10.41 -2.65
CA ARG A 78 7.64 -9.52 -1.95
C ARG A 78 7.34 -8.06 -2.27
N ALA A 79 7.54 -7.23 -1.26
CA ALA A 79 7.06 -5.87 -1.18
C ALA A 79 5.53 -5.78 -1.31
N GLY A 80 5.02 -4.58 -1.07
CA GLY A 80 3.59 -4.31 -1.14
C GLY A 80 3.06 -3.78 0.17
N LYS A 81 2.62 -2.53 0.14
CA LYS A 81 1.75 -2.00 1.19
C LYS A 81 0.51 -1.39 0.57
N PRO A 82 -0.69 -1.66 1.14
CA PRO A 82 -0.95 -2.62 2.21
C PRO A 82 -0.58 -4.06 1.82
N ALA A 83 -0.49 -4.96 2.80
CA ALA A 83 -0.11 -6.35 2.54
C ALA A 83 -1.05 -6.98 1.49
N PRO A 84 -0.49 -7.61 0.45
CA PRO A 84 -1.27 -8.09 -0.68
C PRO A 84 -2.18 -9.26 -0.30
N GLN A 85 -3.31 -9.37 -1.00
CA GLN A 85 -4.23 -10.50 -0.89
C GLN A 85 -3.89 -11.52 -1.98
N ILE A 86 -3.30 -12.66 -1.59
CA ILE A 86 -2.87 -13.71 -2.50
C ILE A 86 -3.97 -14.77 -2.61
N ARG A 87 -4.25 -15.22 -3.84
CA ARG A 87 -5.16 -16.35 -4.12
C ARG A 87 -4.49 -17.30 -5.09
N LEU A 88 -4.58 -18.59 -4.80
CA LEU A 88 -4.07 -19.68 -5.65
C LEU A 88 -5.25 -20.39 -6.30
N ASN A 89 -5.22 -20.44 -7.63
CA ASN A 89 -6.21 -21.14 -8.43
C ASN A 89 -5.53 -22.19 -9.31
N LEU A 90 -6.12 -23.38 -9.40
CA LEU A 90 -5.70 -24.45 -10.30
C LEU A 90 -6.81 -24.68 -11.33
N GLY A 91 -6.50 -24.51 -12.62
CA GLY A 91 -7.51 -24.63 -13.68
C GLY A 91 -8.68 -23.64 -13.54
N GLY A 92 -8.44 -22.49 -12.91
CA GLY A 92 -9.47 -21.48 -12.62
C GLY A 92 -10.27 -21.71 -11.34
N LEU A 93 -10.06 -22.84 -10.65
CA LEU A 93 -10.75 -23.15 -9.40
C LEU A 93 -9.86 -22.84 -8.18
N PRO A 94 -10.43 -22.31 -7.08
CA PRO A 94 -9.66 -22.08 -5.86
C PRO A 94 -9.16 -23.40 -5.26
N ILE A 95 -7.93 -23.41 -4.77
CA ILE A 95 -7.39 -24.59 -4.07
C ILE A 95 -8.10 -24.74 -2.72
N SER A 96 -8.59 -25.95 -2.44
CA SER A 96 -9.38 -26.25 -1.22
C SER A 96 -8.57 -26.15 0.07
N GLU A 97 -7.26 -26.41 0.01
CA GLU A 97 -6.34 -26.34 1.14
C GLU A 97 -5.22 -25.35 0.85
N ALA A 98 -5.43 -24.09 1.23
CA ALA A 98 -4.41 -23.04 1.15
C ALA A 98 -4.16 -22.44 2.54
N ARG A 99 -2.88 -22.24 2.89
CA ARG A 99 -2.47 -21.50 4.09
C ARG A 99 -1.73 -20.25 3.66
N VAL A 100 -2.29 -19.08 3.99
CA VAL A 100 -1.66 -17.78 3.72
C VAL A 100 -0.93 -17.32 4.97
N VAL A 101 0.36 -17.07 4.85
CA VAL A 101 1.19 -16.52 5.94
C VAL A 101 1.74 -15.19 5.48
N GLN A 102 1.34 -14.11 6.15
CA GLN A 102 1.96 -12.81 5.96
C GLN A 102 3.19 -12.72 6.86
N LYS A 103 4.37 -12.70 6.25
CA LYS A 103 5.62 -12.39 6.95
C LYS A 103 5.89 -10.90 6.80
N VAL A 104 6.47 -10.30 7.83
CA VAL A 104 7.02 -8.95 7.70
C VAL A 104 8.15 -9.06 6.67
N ASP A 105 8.13 -8.21 5.64
CA ASP A 105 9.30 -8.05 4.78
C ASP A 105 10.42 -7.52 5.66
N VAL A 106 11.29 -8.44 6.09
CA VAL A 106 12.59 -8.10 6.66
C VAL A 106 13.48 -7.90 5.45
N GLU A 107 13.35 -6.76 4.78
CA GLU A 107 14.44 -6.25 3.96
C GLU A 107 15.55 -5.84 4.94
N GLY A 108 16.72 -6.46 4.78
CA GLY A 108 17.97 -5.91 5.30
C GLY A 108 18.38 -4.68 4.51
#